data_AF-A0A3C1LJX5-F1
#
_entry.id   AF-A0A3C1LJX5-F1
#
_cell.length_a   1.000
_cell.length_b   1.000
_cell.length_c   1.000
_cell.angle_alpha   90.00
_cell.angle_beta   90.00
_cell.angle_gamma   90.00
#
_symmetry.space_group_name_H-M   'P 1'
#
loop_
_entity.id
_entity.type
_entity.pdbx_description
1 polymer ?
#
loop_
_entity_poly.entity_id
_entity_poly.type
_entity_poly.pdbx_seq_one_letter_code
_entity_poly.pdbx_strand_id
1 'polypeptide(L)'
;MEQRIQSLEQQIKQLKLTVIATVSLLLLVLAVAFTGKAPTSNIIRAKGIVIEDEQGRDRILIGAPIPTSNNRVRTDTNLVRKYWASTGADSNEYMQWYKNYRHNGNGIAILNEQGFDKVLLGDSLPDPNTGKRMFSSTGMLWNDDLGYERGGIGVNKTANGKYRSVVGLDDDSGEAVHLFTLEDGTKALRIAGVNGYLLIGLSQQSGGLFQAKQPFAGIKYFNNKGKLVWQQVMHQQHNK
;
A
#
# COMPACT_ATOMS: atom_id res chain seq x y z
N MET A 1 68.12 7.12 -52.02
CA MET A 1 67.72 6.67 -50.67
C MET A 1 67.33 7.85 -49.79
N GLU A 2 68.14 8.92 -49.76
CA GLU A 2 67.88 10.16 -48.98
C GLU A 2 66.59 10.91 -49.33
N GLN A 3 66.22 11.02 -50.62
CA GLN A 3 64.96 11.67 -51.04
C GLN A 3 63.71 10.97 -50.50
N ARG A 4 63.76 9.63 -50.34
CA ARG A 4 62.68 8.84 -49.73
C ARG A 4 62.56 9.13 -48.24
N ILE A 5 63.69 9.30 -47.55
CA ILE A 5 63.76 9.60 -46.12
C ILE A 5 63.16 10.98 -45.83
N GLN A 6 63.57 12.02 -46.58
CA GLN A 6 63.02 13.38 -46.43
C GLN A 6 61.51 13.44 -46.68
N SER A 7 61.03 12.72 -47.70
CA SER A 7 59.59 12.62 -47.99
C SER A 7 58.82 11.96 -46.84
N LEU A 8 59.38 10.89 -46.25
CA LEU A 8 58.78 10.20 -45.10
C LEU A 8 58.77 11.08 -43.84
N GLU A 9 59.83 11.84 -43.57
CA GLU A 9 59.88 12.77 -42.44
C GLU A 9 58.81 13.85 -42.54
N GLN A 10 58.59 14.37 -43.75
CA GLN A 10 57.57 15.39 -44.01
C GLN A 10 56.15 14.82 -43.86
N GLN A 11 55.91 13.59 -44.34
CA GLN A 11 54.64 12.89 -44.14
C GLN A 11 54.37 12.60 -42.65
N ILE A 12 55.39 12.19 -41.89
CA ILE A 12 55.27 11.95 -40.43
C ILE A 12 54.94 13.27 -39.71
N LYS A 13 55.57 14.39 -40.10
CA LYS A 13 55.28 15.69 -39.50
C LYS A 13 53.85 16.15 -39.77
N GLN A 14 53.37 15.97 -41.01
CA GLN A 14 51.99 16.26 -41.39
C GLN A 14 51.00 15.36 -40.64
N LEU A 15 51.28 14.05 -40.57
CA LEU A 15 50.43 13.10 -39.85
C LEU A 15 50.34 13.45 -38.35
N LYS A 16 51.46 13.79 -37.71
CA LYS A 16 51.48 14.23 -36.30
C LYS A 16 50.62 15.47 -36.08
N LEU A 17 50.73 16.47 -36.96
CA LEU A 17 49.91 17.69 -36.88
C LEU A 17 48.42 17.39 -37.03
N THR A 18 48.05 16.54 -37.99
CA THR A 18 46.65 16.14 -38.20
C THR A 18 46.10 15.38 -36.98
N VAL A 19 46.88 14.46 -36.40
CA VAL A 19 46.48 13.74 -35.19
C VAL A 19 46.28 14.70 -34.02
N ILE A 20 47.22 15.63 -33.79
CA ILE A 20 47.11 16.63 -32.71
C ILE A 20 45.87 17.51 -32.92
N ALA A 21 45.62 17.98 -34.14
CA ALA A 21 44.47 18.81 -34.46
C ALA A 21 43.14 18.05 -34.22
N THR A 22 43.09 16.78 -34.62
CA THR A 22 41.89 15.94 -34.46
C THR A 22 41.62 15.65 -32.99
N VAL A 23 42.66 15.30 -32.21
CA VAL A 23 42.54 15.09 -30.76
C VAL A 23 42.11 16.37 -30.05
N SER A 24 42.69 17.52 -30.43
CA SER A 24 42.32 18.81 -29.83
C SER A 24 40.86 19.17 -30.12
N LEU A 25 40.40 18.94 -31.35
CA LEU A 25 38.99 19.17 -31.72
C LEU A 25 38.05 18.23 -30.96
N LEU A 26 38.43 16.95 -30.82
CA LEU A 26 37.65 15.96 -30.05
C LEU A 26 37.52 16.38 -28.57
N LEU A 27 38.63 16.81 -27.96
CA LEU A 27 38.66 17.30 -26.58
C LEU A 27 37.81 18.56 -26.41
N LEU A 28 37.82 19.46 -27.39
CA LEU A 28 36.98 20.66 -27.38
C LEU A 28 35.48 20.31 -27.44
N VAL A 29 35.09 19.38 -28.33
CA VAL A 29 33.70 18.90 -28.44
C VAL A 29 33.25 18.22 -27.15
N LEU A 30 34.10 17.40 -26.55
CA LEU A 30 33.82 16.78 -25.25
C LEU A 30 33.63 17.85 -24.17
N ALA A 31 34.54 18.82 -24.07
CA ALA A 31 34.43 19.89 -23.09
C ALA A 31 33.10 20.67 -23.23
N VAL A 32 32.70 21.01 -24.45
CA VAL A 32 31.43 21.71 -24.72
C VAL A 32 30.23 20.83 -24.34
N ALA A 33 30.25 19.54 -24.65
CA ALA A 33 29.18 18.60 -24.30
C ALA A 33 28.94 18.51 -22.79
N PHE A 34 29.98 18.71 -21.97
CA PHE A 34 29.88 18.70 -20.51
C PHE A 34 29.53 20.05 -19.87
N THR A 35 29.44 21.14 -20.65
CA THR A 35 29.05 22.48 -20.14
C THR A 35 27.55 22.76 -20.18
N GLY A 36 26.75 21.83 -20.70
CA GLY A 36 25.30 21.94 -20.66
C GLY A 36 24.80 21.96 -19.21
N LYS A 37 24.25 23.09 -18.75
CA LYS A 37 23.54 23.16 -17.47
C LYS A 37 22.41 22.13 -17.50
N ALA A 38 22.49 21.13 -16.63
CA ALA A 38 21.41 20.18 -16.45
C ALA A 38 20.11 20.95 -16.10
N PRO A 39 18.98 20.65 -16.77
CA PRO A 39 17.72 21.27 -16.39
C PRO A 39 17.44 20.98 -14.91
N THR A 40 17.30 22.04 -14.11
CA THR A 40 16.98 21.96 -12.68
C THR A 40 15.54 21.51 -12.51
N SER A 41 15.29 20.24 -12.76
CA SER A 41 14.05 19.59 -12.39
C SER A 41 14.15 19.22 -10.91
N ASN A 42 13.49 19.99 -10.05
CA ASN A 42 13.31 19.67 -8.62
C ASN A 42 12.41 18.41 -8.39
N ILE A 43 12.24 17.57 -9.41
CA ILE A 43 11.43 16.35 -9.38
C ILE A 43 12.36 15.15 -9.42
N ILE A 44 12.31 14.36 -8.36
CA ILE A 44 12.90 13.01 -8.33
C ILE A 44 11.89 12.06 -8.99
N ARG A 45 12.25 11.50 -10.14
CA ARG A 45 11.48 10.43 -10.80
C ARG A 45 12.11 9.10 -10.44
N ALA A 46 11.41 8.32 -9.63
CA ALA A 46 11.84 6.99 -9.22
C ALA A 46 10.72 5.97 -9.44
N LYS A 47 11.09 4.72 -9.72
CA LYS A 47 10.14 3.59 -9.72
C LYS A 47 9.90 3.06 -8.31
N GLY A 48 10.91 3.20 -7.45
CA GLY A 48 10.87 2.79 -6.06
C GLY A 48 11.89 3.59 -5.25
N ILE A 49 11.56 3.85 -3.99
CA ILE A 49 12.44 4.43 -2.98
C ILE A 49 12.42 3.48 -1.78
N VAL A 50 13.60 3.09 -1.32
CA VAL A 50 13.81 2.31 -0.11
C VAL A 50 14.61 3.17 0.84
N ILE A 51 14.11 3.35 2.06
CA ILE A 51 14.79 4.06 3.14
C ILE A 51 15.20 3.00 4.15
N GLU A 52 16.49 2.91 4.42
CA GLU A 52 17.11 2.01 5.39
C GLU A 52 17.38 2.72 6.71
N ASP A 53 17.44 1.98 7.81
CA ASP A 53 17.98 2.47 9.08
C ASP A 53 19.52 2.40 9.14
N GLU A 54 20.10 2.84 10.25
CA GLU A 54 21.56 2.83 10.49
C GLU A 54 22.18 1.43 10.47
N GLN A 55 21.37 0.37 10.60
CA GLN A 55 21.81 -1.03 10.52
C GLN A 55 21.63 -1.63 9.12
N GLY A 56 21.22 -0.82 8.13
CA GLY A 56 20.97 -1.27 6.75
C GLY A 56 19.65 -2.05 6.59
N ARG A 57 18.70 -1.90 7.52
CA ARG A 57 17.40 -2.58 7.46
C ARG A 57 16.37 -1.65 6.84
N ASP A 58 15.64 -2.11 5.83
CA ASP A 58 14.56 -1.36 5.20
C ASP A 58 13.47 -0.92 6.20
N ARG A 59 13.06 0.34 6.16
CA ARG A 59 12.04 0.94 7.05
C ARG A 59 10.89 1.57 6.31
N ILE A 60 11.15 2.23 5.19
CA ILE A 60 10.11 2.88 4.39
C ILE A 60 10.29 2.46 2.95
N LEU A 61 9.25 1.88 2.38
CA LEU A 61 9.20 1.42 0.99
C LEU A 61 8.16 2.26 0.26
N ILE A 62 8.54 2.96 -0.80
CA ILE A 62 7.64 3.81 -1.60
C ILE A 62 7.71 3.37 -3.06
N GLY A 63 6.58 2.99 -3.65
CA GLY A 63 6.52 2.66 -5.07
C GLY A 63 5.17 2.14 -5.53
N ALA A 64 5.02 2.01 -6.85
CA ALA A 64 3.85 1.40 -7.48
C ALA A 64 4.33 0.37 -8.52
N PRO A 65 4.58 -0.90 -8.14
CA PRO A 65 4.29 -1.49 -6.82
C PRO A 65 5.27 -1.09 -5.72
N ILE A 66 4.90 -1.33 -4.46
CA ILE A 66 5.80 -1.16 -3.31
C ILE A 66 7.04 -2.04 -3.55
N PRO A 67 8.26 -1.48 -3.40
CA PRO A 67 9.51 -2.22 -3.63
C PRO A 67 9.60 -3.50 -2.81
N THR A 68 10.28 -4.51 -3.38
CA THR A 68 10.64 -5.73 -2.65
C THR A 68 11.66 -5.40 -1.56
N SER A 69 11.54 -6.06 -0.42
CA SER A 69 12.46 -5.90 0.72
C SER A 69 12.90 -7.28 1.20
N ASN A 70 14.19 -7.42 1.48
CA ASN A 70 14.76 -8.66 2.02
C ASN A 70 14.41 -8.86 3.52
N ASN A 71 13.97 -7.79 4.18
CA ASN A 71 13.69 -7.81 5.61
C ASN A 71 12.18 -7.82 5.90
N ARG A 72 11.32 -7.66 4.89
CA ARG A 72 9.87 -7.56 5.09
C ARG A 72 9.23 -8.93 5.27
N VAL A 73 8.67 -9.16 6.46
CA VAL A 73 8.05 -10.44 6.85
C VAL A 73 7.01 -10.89 5.83
N ARG A 74 6.09 -10.01 5.42
CA ARG A 74 4.99 -10.33 4.51
C ARG A 74 5.42 -10.99 3.18
N THR A 75 6.62 -10.72 2.70
CA THR A 75 7.12 -11.19 1.41
C THR A 75 8.21 -12.25 1.53
N ASP A 76 8.69 -12.54 2.73
CA ASP A 76 9.66 -13.60 3.00
C ASP A 76 8.95 -14.82 3.60
N THR A 77 8.88 -15.91 2.83
CA THR A 77 8.20 -17.15 3.24
C THR A 77 8.79 -17.76 4.51
N ASN A 78 10.09 -17.63 4.75
CA ASN A 78 10.73 -18.16 5.97
C ASN A 78 10.32 -17.32 7.19
N LEU A 79 10.29 -15.99 7.05
CA LEU A 79 9.83 -15.11 8.13
C LEU A 79 8.33 -15.29 8.40
N VAL A 80 7.50 -15.47 7.37
CA VAL A 80 6.07 -15.78 7.53
C VAL A 80 5.90 -17.08 8.31
N ARG A 81 6.65 -18.14 7.95
CA ARG A 81 6.59 -19.40 8.70
C ARG A 81 7.00 -19.23 10.16
N LYS A 82 8.05 -18.44 10.40
CA LYS A 82 8.58 -18.19 11.73
C LYS A 82 7.61 -17.39 12.61
N TYR A 83 6.95 -16.37 12.07
CA TYR A 83 6.21 -15.40 12.87
C TYR A 83 4.69 -15.48 12.78
N TRP A 84 4.13 -15.86 11.62
CA TRP A 84 2.68 -15.90 11.42
C TRP A 84 2.12 -17.31 11.37
N ALA A 85 2.82 -18.25 10.71
CA ALA A 85 2.36 -19.63 10.62
C ALA A 85 2.60 -20.43 11.92
N SER A 86 3.36 -19.88 12.88
CA SER A 86 3.70 -20.50 14.15
C SER A 86 2.76 -20.14 15.30
N THR A 87 1.91 -19.12 15.12
CA THR A 87 1.09 -18.51 16.18
C THR A 87 -0.36 -18.99 16.19
N GLY A 88 -0.74 -19.95 15.34
CA GLY A 88 -2.14 -20.40 15.18
C GLY A 88 -2.31 -21.83 14.66
N ALA A 89 -3.23 -22.02 13.70
CA ALA A 89 -3.56 -23.29 13.04
C ALA A 89 -2.32 -24.04 12.52
N ASP A 90 -2.49 -25.29 12.06
CA ASP A 90 -1.40 -26.06 11.43
C ASP A 90 -0.62 -25.15 10.47
N SER A 91 0.68 -25.01 10.71
CA SER A 91 1.55 -24.13 9.92
C SER A 91 1.38 -24.36 8.42
N ASN A 92 1.11 -25.60 8.00
CA ASN A 92 0.84 -25.92 6.61
C ASN A 92 -0.49 -25.36 6.12
N GLU A 93 -1.54 -25.41 6.93
CA GLU A 93 -2.86 -24.84 6.62
C GLU A 93 -2.77 -23.32 6.45
N TYR A 94 -2.14 -22.62 7.40
CA TYR A 94 -1.89 -21.19 7.29
C TYR A 94 -1.17 -20.84 5.99
N MET A 95 -0.14 -21.62 5.65
CA MET A 95 0.63 -21.41 4.44
C MET A 95 -0.16 -21.70 3.15
N GLN A 96 -1.25 -22.47 3.18
CA GLN A 96 -2.16 -22.58 2.03
C GLN A 96 -3.01 -21.32 1.85
N TRP A 97 -3.47 -20.70 2.94
CA TRP A 97 -4.18 -19.42 2.85
C TRP A 97 -3.24 -18.30 2.39
N TYR A 98 -2.05 -18.23 2.99
CA TYR A 98 -1.02 -17.26 2.66
C TYR A 98 -0.74 -17.20 1.15
N LYS A 99 -0.59 -18.34 0.46
CA LYS A 99 -0.38 -18.39 -1.00
C LYS A 99 -1.46 -17.66 -1.82
N ASN A 100 -2.67 -17.55 -1.29
CA ASN A 100 -3.81 -16.95 -1.97
C ASN A 100 -4.03 -15.49 -1.61
N TYR A 101 -3.19 -14.93 -0.73
CA TYR A 101 -3.22 -13.54 -0.33
C TYR A 101 -2.52 -12.65 -1.35
N ARG A 102 -2.98 -11.41 -1.44
CA ARG A 102 -2.27 -10.32 -2.08
C ARG A 102 -1.20 -9.80 -1.10
N HIS A 103 0.06 -10.01 -1.42
CA HIS A 103 1.19 -9.56 -0.57
C HIS A 103 1.74 -8.17 -0.92
N ASN A 104 1.33 -7.60 -2.06
CA ASN A 104 1.84 -6.31 -2.52
C ASN A 104 0.69 -5.34 -2.87
N GLY A 105 1.03 -4.05 -2.97
CA GLY A 105 0.14 -2.96 -3.35
C GLY A 105 0.93 -1.80 -3.97
N ASN A 106 0.28 -0.66 -4.16
CA ASN A 106 0.89 0.56 -4.66
C ASN A 106 0.86 1.62 -3.55
N GLY A 107 1.99 2.24 -3.22
CA GLY A 107 2.06 3.33 -2.26
C GLY A 107 3.25 3.20 -1.32
N ILE A 108 3.00 3.31 -0.02
CA ILE A 108 3.98 3.36 1.05
C ILE A 108 3.75 2.20 2.01
N ALA A 109 4.83 1.49 2.38
CA ALA A 109 4.87 0.62 3.54
C ALA A 109 5.90 1.14 4.54
N ILE A 110 5.48 1.30 5.79
CA ILE A 110 6.35 1.63 6.93
C ILE A 110 6.51 0.35 7.74
N LEU A 111 7.75 -0.06 7.97
CA LEU A 111 8.11 -1.31 8.64
C LEU A 111 8.63 -1.03 10.05
N ASN A 112 8.37 -1.95 11.00
CA ASN A 112 9.10 -1.97 12.26
C ASN A 112 10.47 -2.63 12.11
N GLU A 113 11.19 -2.72 13.22
CA GLU A 113 12.55 -3.25 13.25
C GLU A 113 12.69 -4.68 12.74
N GLN A 114 11.68 -5.50 13.00
CA GLN A 114 11.58 -6.90 12.61
C GLN A 114 11.02 -7.09 11.19
N GLY A 115 10.64 -6.00 10.52
CA GLY A 115 10.15 -6.00 9.15
C GLY A 115 8.66 -6.29 8.98
N PHE A 116 7.86 -6.16 10.03
CA PHE A 116 6.41 -6.16 9.92
C PHE A 116 5.91 -4.81 9.42
N ASP A 117 4.92 -4.83 8.52
CA ASP A 117 4.22 -3.62 8.12
C ASP A 117 3.53 -3.01 9.35
N LYS A 118 3.89 -1.79 9.74
CA LYS A 118 3.20 -1.02 10.80
C LYS A 118 2.13 -0.11 10.24
N VAL A 119 2.41 0.51 9.09
CA VAL A 119 1.47 1.35 8.37
C VAL A 119 1.59 1.06 6.88
N LEU A 120 0.46 0.93 6.22
CA LEU A 120 0.35 0.82 4.77
C LEU A 120 -0.52 1.98 4.29
N LEU A 121 -0.09 2.69 3.24
CA LEU A 121 -0.83 3.79 2.64
C LEU A 121 -0.79 3.66 1.12
N GLY A 122 -1.94 3.70 0.45
CA GLY A 122 -2.00 3.73 -1.00
C GLY A 122 -3.15 2.93 -1.59
N ASP A 123 -2.95 2.38 -2.77
CA ASP A 123 -3.95 1.67 -3.55
C ASP A 123 -3.70 0.16 -3.60
N SER A 124 -4.78 -0.61 -3.67
CA SER A 124 -4.77 -2.07 -3.75
C SER A 124 -3.94 -2.71 -2.63
N LEU A 125 -4.15 -2.27 -1.39
CA LEU A 125 -3.30 -2.63 -0.24
C LEU A 125 -3.27 -4.15 0.06
N PRO A 126 -2.14 -4.71 0.51
CA PRO A 126 -1.96 -6.14 0.79
C PRO A 126 -2.93 -6.70 1.81
N ASP A 127 -3.48 -7.90 1.59
CA ASP A 127 -4.44 -8.59 2.48
C ASP A 127 -3.95 -8.65 3.94
N PRO A 128 -4.82 -8.53 4.97
CA PRO A 128 -4.36 -8.69 6.34
C PRO A 128 -3.88 -10.13 6.56
N ASN A 129 -2.97 -10.33 7.52
CA ASN A 129 -2.46 -11.67 7.82
C ASN A 129 -3.52 -12.60 8.44
N THR A 130 -4.70 -12.07 8.79
CA THR A 130 -5.87 -12.77 9.33
C THR A 130 -6.84 -13.30 8.27
N GLY A 131 -6.70 -12.91 7.00
CA GLY A 131 -7.60 -13.38 5.96
C GLY A 131 -7.53 -12.59 4.64
N LYS A 132 -8.10 -13.16 3.59
CA LYS A 132 -8.21 -12.48 2.29
C LYS A 132 -9.27 -11.38 2.34
N ARG A 133 -8.97 -10.17 1.83
CA ARG A 133 -9.99 -9.11 1.76
C ARG A 133 -11.08 -9.45 0.73
N MET A 134 -12.31 -9.12 1.09
CA MET A 134 -13.46 -9.19 0.17
C MET A 134 -13.44 -8.08 -0.89
N PHE A 135 -12.74 -6.97 -0.61
CA PHE A 135 -12.71 -5.77 -1.46
C PHE A 135 -11.27 -5.27 -1.66
N SER A 136 -11.01 -4.65 -2.81
CA SER A 136 -9.76 -3.91 -2.98
C SER A 136 -9.83 -2.60 -2.20
N SER A 137 -8.85 -2.35 -1.34
CA SER A 137 -8.79 -1.19 -0.46
C SER A 137 -7.78 -0.16 -0.99
N THR A 138 -8.25 1.07 -1.13
CA THR A 138 -7.43 2.27 -1.30
C THR A 138 -7.55 3.10 -0.03
N GLY A 139 -6.44 3.38 0.65
CA GLY A 139 -6.49 4.12 1.91
C GLY A 139 -5.26 3.86 2.78
N MET A 140 -5.48 3.76 4.09
CA MET A 140 -4.46 3.53 5.09
C MET A 140 -4.87 2.39 6.02
N LEU A 141 -3.90 1.56 6.40
CA LEU A 141 -4.05 0.49 7.38
C LEU A 141 -2.94 0.65 8.43
N TRP A 142 -3.24 0.30 9.68
CA TRP A 142 -2.24 0.27 10.74
C TRP A 142 -2.30 -1.05 11.48
N ASN A 143 -1.12 -1.54 11.87
CA ASN A 143 -0.97 -2.87 12.44
C ASN A 143 -0.21 -2.81 13.77
N ASP A 144 -0.37 -3.86 14.58
CA ASP A 144 0.45 -4.06 15.78
C ASP A 144 1.90 -4.46 15.44
N ASP A 145 2.69 -4.80 16.46
CA ASP A 145 4.11 -5.09 16.30
C ASP A 145 4.42 -6.42 15.59
N LEU A 146 3.40 -7.26 15.41
CA LEU A 146 3.48 -8.50 14.63
C LEU A 146 2.79 -8.37 13.28
N GLY A 147 2.37 -7.16 12.90
CA GLY A 147 1.73 -6.90 11.62
C GLY A 147 0.29 -7.39 11.52
N TYR A 148 -0.39 -7.66 12.65
CA TYR A 148 -1.85 -7.87 12.66
C TYR A 148 -2.57 -6.53 12.56
N GLU A 149 -3.53 -6.46 11.65
CA GLU A 149 -4.34 -5.25 11.40
C GLU A 149 -5.10 -4.86 12.68
N ARG A 150 -5.02 -3.57 13.03
CA ARG A 150 -5.73 -2.95 14.16
C ARG A 150 -6.75 -1.91 13.68
N GLY A 151 -7.04 -1.94 12.38
CA GLY A 151 -7.95 -1.03 11.72
C GLY A 151 -7.40 -0.42 10.45
N GLY A 152 -8.23 0.42 9.86
CA GLY A 152 -7.93 1.11 8.62
C GLY A 152 -8.97 2.15 8.26
N ILE A 153 -8.62 3.00 7.30
CA ILE A 153 -9.50 3.98 6.68
C ILE A 153 -9.32 3.91 5.17
N GLY A 154 -10.41 3.97 4.41
CA GLY A 154 -10.27 3.99 2.96
C GLY A 154 -11.56 3.92 2.18
N VAL A 155 -11.38 3.73 0.89
CA VAL A 155 -12.41 3.46 -0.10
C VAL A 155 -12.20 2.06 -0.62
N ASN A 156 -13.22 1.22 -0.44
CA ASN A 156 -13.26 -0.15 -0.89
C ASN A 156 -14.07 -0.26 -2.19
N LYS A 157 -13.50 -0.91 -3.21
CA LYS A 157 -14.20 -1.19 -4.47
C LYS A 157 -14.86 -2.57 -4.42
N THR A 158 -16.17 -2.62 -4.64
CA THR A 158 -16.94 -3.85 -4.70
C THR A 158 -16.74 -4.59 -6.02
N ALA A 159 -17.12 -5.87 -6.09
CA ALA A 159 -17.03 -6.68 -7.30
C ALA A 159 -17.84 -6.12 -8.48
N ASN A 160 -18.95 -5.41 -8.20
CA ASN A 160 -19.76 -4.73 -9.22
C ASN A 160 -19.29 -3.30 -9.53
N GLY A 161 -18.09 -2.92 -9.07
CA GLY A 161 -17.45 -1.64 -9.42
C GLY A 161 -17.96 -0.42 -8.65
N LYS A 162 -18.80 -0.62 -7.62
CA LYS A 162 -19.24 0.45 -6.71
C LYS A 162 -18.22 0.67 -5.59
N TYR A 163 -18.38 1.76 -4.86
CA TYR A 163 -17.44 2.18 -3.81
C TYR A 163 -18.13 2.30 -2.45
N ARG A 164 -17.40 1.93 -1.41
CA ARG A 164 -17.77 2.08 -0.01
C ARG A 164 -16.67 2.83 0.70
N SER A 165 -17.00 3.83 1.51
CA SER A 165 -16.01 4.52 2.36
C SER A 165 -16.16 4.03 3.79
N VAL A 166 -15.05 3.63 4.41
CA VAL A 166 -15.04 3.00 5.73
C VAL A 166 -13.90 3.52 6.61
N VAL A 167 -14.15 3.51 7.91
CA VAL A 167 -13.15 3.60 8.97
C VAL A 167 -13.45 2.45 9.93
N GLY A 168 -12.49 1.55 10.12
CA GLY A 168 -12.58 0.44 11.05
C GLY A 168 -11.50 0.54 12.12
N LEU A 169 -11.85 0.23 13.36
CA LEU A 169 -10.95 0.10 14.50
C LEU A 169 -11.14 -1.30 15.06
N ASP A 170 -10.07 -2.07 15.08
CA ASP A 170 -10.09 -3.44 15.59
C ASP A 170 -9.51 -3.50 17.02
N ASP A 171 -10.06 -4.40 17.84
CA ASP A 171 -9.47 -4.85 19.09
C ASP A 171 -9.02 -6.33 18.97
N ASP A 172 -8.69 -6.97 20.09
CA ASP A 172 -8.26 -8.37 20.10
C ASP A 172 -9.38 -9.37 19.72
N SER A 173 -10.64 -8.94 19.73
CA SER A 173 -11.81 -9.73 19.32
C SER A 173 -12.24 -9.47 17.87
N GLY A 174 -11.56 -8.56 17.16
CA GLY A 174 -11.85 -8.17 15.78
C GLY A 174 -12.40 -6.74 15.67
N GLU A 175 -13.28 -6.50 14.70
CA GLU A 175 -13.82 -5.15 14.42
C GLU A 175 -14.69 -4.63 15.59
N ALA A 176 -14.12 -3.69 16.35
CA ALA A 176 -14.70 -3.07 17.53
C ALA A 176 -15.55 -1.85 17.18
N VAL A 177 -15.05 -0.96 16.32
CA VAL A 177 -15.78 0.26 15.92
C VAL A 177 -15.64 0.49 14.42
N HIS A 178 -16.77 0.49 13.70
CA HIS A 178 -16.79 0.64 12.25
C HIS A 178 -17.75 1.75 11.82
N LEU A 179 -17.21 2.80 11.20
CA LEU A 179 -17.98 3.84 10.51
C LEU A 179 -17.99 3.55 9.01
N PHE A 180 -19.17 3.47 8.40
CA PHE A 180 -19.27 3.13 6.98
C PHE A 180 -20.34 3.91 6.23
N THR A 181 -20.03 4.23 4.98
CA THR A 181 -20.97 4.66 3.96
C THR A 181 -20.93 3.64 2.82
N LEU A 182 -22.04 2.93 2.67
CA LEU A 182 -22.17 1.85 1.69
C LEU A 182 -22.79 2.33 0.39
N GLU A 183 -22.56 1.55 -0.64
CA GLU A 183 -23.03 1.77 -2.00
C GLU A 183 -24.53 1.56 -2.19
N ASP A 184 -25.21 0.98 -1.20
CA ASP A 184 -26.67 0.84 -1.14
C ASP A 184 -27.37 2.04 -0.47
N GLY A 185 -26.59 3.06 -0.07
CA GLY A 185 -27.07 4.26 0.60
C GLY A 185 -27.08 4.18 2.12
N THR A 186 -26.76 3.02 2.72
CA THR A 186 -26.62 2.86 4.17
C THR A 186 -25.46 3.68 4.71
N LYS A 187 -25.67 4.35 5.85
CA LYS A 187 -24.66 5.15 6.55
C LYS A 187 -24.77 4.85 8.03
N ALA A 188 -23.73 4.33 8.66
CA ALA A 188 -23.83 3.96 10.07
C ALA A 188 -22.49 3.91 10.80
N LEU A 189 -22.61 4.00 12.12
CA LEU A 189 -21.61 3.66 13.11
C LEU A 189 -22.02 2.34 13.78
N ARG A 190 -21.12 1.36 13.76
CA ARG A 190 -21.23 0.11 14.51
C ARG A 190 -20.24 0.13 15.67
N ILE A 191 -20.70 -0.26 16.86
CA ILE A 191 -19.86 -0.48 18.05
C ILE A 191 -20.12 -1.91 18.52
N ALA A 192 -19.12 -2.77 18.48
CA ALA A 192 -19.19 -4.16 18.89
C ALA A 192 -18.69 -4.37 20.31
N GLY A 193 -19.18 -5.44 20.93
CA GLY A 193 -18.66 -5.98 22.18
C GLY A 193 -19.02 -7.45 22.32
N VAL A 194 -18.59 -8.06 23.41
CA VAL A 194 -18.74 -9.51 23.65
C VAL A 194 -20.19 -10.01 23.61
N ASN A 195 -21.15 -9.16 23.96
CA ASN A 195 -22.57 -9.53 24.07
C ASN A 195 -23.40 -9.18 22.82
N GLY A 196 -22.80 -8.52 21.83
CA GLY A 196 -23.56 -7.98 20.70
C GLY A 196 -22.94 -6.74 20.09
N TYR A 197 -23.75 -5.97 19.38
CA TYR A 197 -23.31 -4.70 18.80
C TYR A 197 -24.44 -3.69 18.73
N LEU A 198 -24.06 -2.43 18.90
CA LEU A 198 -24.89 -1.26 18.64
C LEU A 198 -24.68 -0.82 17.19
N LEU A 199 -25.75 -0.43 16.52
CA LEU A 199 -25.73 0.11 15.18
C LEU A 199 -26.57 1.38 15.14
N ILE A 200 -25.94 2.52 14.85
CA ILE A 200 -26.57 3.83 14.77
C ILE A 200 -26.47 4.31 13.33
N GLY A 201 -27.58 4.70 12.72
CA GLY A 201 -27.53 5.30 11.39
C GLY A 201 -28.80 5.22 10.57
N LEU A 202 -28.59 5.25 9.27
CA LEU A 202 -29.60 5.31 8.22
C LEU A 202 -29.44 4.12 7.28
N SER A 203 -30.54 3.49 6.87
CA SER A 203 -30.53 2.50 5.80
C SER A 203 -31.68 2.71 4.83
N GLN A 204 -31.43 2.44 3.55
CA GLN A 204 -32.49 2.30 2.56
C GLN A 204 -33.27 0.99 2.79
N GLN A 205 -34.39 0.82 2.09
CA GLN A 205 -35.21 -0.39 2.17
C GLN A 205 -34.34 -1.64 1.93
N SER A 206 -34.53 -2.70 2.71
CA SER A 206 -33.77 -3.97 2.63
C SER A 206 -32.26 -3.92 2.92
N GLY A 207 -31.75 -2.88 3.58
CA GLY A 207 -30.36 -2.87 4.04
C GLY A 207 -30.09 -4.02 5.01
N GLY A 208 -29.29 -5.01 4.57
CA GLY A 208 -29.05 -6.25 5.32
C GLY A 208 -28.47 -6.04 6.71
N LEU A 209 -27.63 -5.00 6.88
CA LEU A 209 -27.00 -4.65 8.16
C LEU A 209 -28.00 -4.21 9.23
N PHE A 210 -29.02 -3.43 8.87
CA PHE A 210 -30.05 -3.01 9.82
C PHE A 210 -31.20 -4.02 9.95
N GLN A 211 -31.22 -5.10 9.15
CA GLN A 211 -32.34 -6.04 9.06
C GLN A 211 -33.70 -5.31 8.89
N ALA A 212 -33.69 -4.19 8.15
CA ALA A 212 -34.85 -3.32 8.02
C ALA A 212 -35.67 -3.67 6.78
N LYS A 213 -36.98 -3.91 6.95
CA LYS A 213 -37.92 -4.14 5.84
C LYS A 213 -38.35 -2.85 5.11
N GLN A 214 -38.08 -1.70 5.74
CA GLN A 214 -38.42 -0.35 5.28
C GLN A 214 -37.20 0.56 5.53
N PRO A 215 -37.13 1.76 4.91
CA PRO A 215 -36.12 2.74 5.26
C PRO A 215 -36.07 2.97 6.78
N PHE A 216 -34.86 3.04 7.33
CA PHE A 216 -34.64 3.14 8.77
C PHE A 216 -33.76 4.34 9.09
N ALA A 217 -34.10 5.02 10.18
CA ALA A 217 -33.26 6.01 10.84
C ALA A 217 -33.33 5.78 12.35
N GLY A 218 -32.18 5.64 13.01
CA GLY A 218 -32.12 5.50 14.47
C GLY A 218 -31.05 4.53 14.94
N ILE A 219 -31.37 3.79 15.99
CA ILE A 219 -30.43 2.93 16.72
C ILE A 219 -31.00 1.51 16.82
N LYS A 220 -30.16 0.49 16.61
CA LYS A 220 -30.48 -0.91 16.87
C LYS A 220 -29.39 -1.55 17.72
N TYR A 221 -29.80 -2.42 18.64
CA TYR A 221 -28.91 -3.30 19.39
C TYR A 221 -29.21 -4.75 19.04
N PHE A 222 -28.17 -5.47 18.60
CA PHE A 222 -28.21 -6.89 18.27
C PHE A 222 -27.38 -7.65 19.29
N ASN A 223 -27.82 -8.84 19.69
CA ASN A 223 -26.98 -9.72 20.51
C ASN A 223 -25.86 -10.38 19.69
N ASN A 224 -25.00 -11.14 20.38
CA ASN A 224 -23.90 -11.89 19.76
C ASN A 224 -24.33 -12.98 18.75
N LYS A 225 -25.62 -13.32 18.68
CA LYS A 225 -26.20 -14.20 17.65
C LYS A 225 -26.77 -13.42 16.45
N GLY A 226 -26.57 -12.09 16.41
CA GLY A 226 -27.12 -11.22 15.38
C GLY A 226 -28.64 -11.03 15.45
N LYS A 227 -29.29 -11.42 16.54
CA LYS A 227 -30.74 -11.22 16.75
C LYS A 227 -30.97 -9.81 17.30
N LEU A 228 -31.91 -9.08 16.70
CA LEU A 228 -32.36 -7.79 17.22
C LEU A 228 -32.96 -7.95 18.62
N VAL A 229 -32.45 -7.19 19.58
CA VAL A 229 -32.92 -7.19 20.97
C VAL A 229 -33.63 -5.88 21.31
N TRP A 230 -33.16 -4.75 20.77
CA TRP A 230 -33.73 -3.43 21.04
C TRP A 230 -33.54 -2.49 19.84
N GLN A 231 -34.46 -1.54 19.68
CA GLN A 231 -34.33 -0.47 18.69
C GLN A 231 -34.99 0.83 19.15
N GLN A 232 -34.46 1.95 18.67
CA GLN A 232 -35.08 3.27 18.71
C GLN A 232 -35.18 3.80 17.28
N VAL A 233 -36.39 4.16 16.85
CA VAL A 233 -36.64 4.78 15.54
C VAL A 233 -36.68 6.29 15.72
N MET A 234 -36.04 7.02 14.81
CA MET A 234 -36.16 8.47 14.69
C MET A 234 -37.22 8.77 13.64
N HIS A 235 -38.38 9.24 14.09
CA HIS A 235 -39.42 9.71 13.19
C HIS A 235 -39.06 11.11 12.67
N GLN A 236 -39.13 11.31 11.35
CA GLN A 236 -39.09 12.67 10.81
C GLN A 236 -40.34 13.41 11.28
N GLN A 237 -40.18 14.45 12.09
CA GLN A 237 -41.24 15.43 12.25
C GLN A 237 -41.36 16.16 10.91
N HIS A 238 -42.45 15.91 10.18
CA HIS A 238 -42.84 16.79 9.10
C HIS A 238 -43.26 18.12 9.73
N ASN A 239 -42.34 19.08 9.81
CA ASN A 239 -42.73 20.48 9.93
C ASN A 239 -43.47 20.82 8.64
N LYS A 240 -44.79 20.98 8.76
CA LYS A 240 -45.65 21.55 7.73
C LYS A 240 -45.27 23.00 7.46
#